data_AF-M5S7B2-F1
#
_entry.id   AF-M5S7B2-F1
#
_cell.length_a   1.000
_cell.length_b   1.000
_cell.length_c   1.000
_cell.angle_alpha   90.00
_cell.angle_beta   90.00
_cell.angle_gamma   90.00
#
_symmetry.space_group_name_H-M   'P 1'
#
loop_
_entity.id
_entity.type
_entity.pdbx_description
1 polymer ?
#
loop_
_entity_poly.entity_id
_entity_poly.type
_entity_poly.pdbx_seq_one_letter_code
_entity_poly.pdbx_strand_id
1 'polypeptide(L)'
;MADFRSRQLNQNCEDDLMLKLSTFLFAFLPCVLFSLSSQALAEVAGDTGVKGERVFYASHSLMWYVPDQLTELASAQGIDDHQLVGLQKIGASRTLQHWQLPDDENLAKEALRQGDVDVFVMSPIQFPDEGIENFIKLGLKHNPEMRFLVQLSWGGGDIDNQDFPNGAWEVPDRDKTPEQLSLMNARNIHAGETQIDSLNEKYGDGQDIVFLIPASQAASELRSRIYRKEMPGLEDQDELFVDPAHPSAPLEALNTYLHFAVLYQQSPLGLPSTQKLEQVNRPQWDESLTRTLQEIAWRTAANYSRSGLPNVDAEEISAAFDFPQPVEYPELEFVYTANIKVGEALDFGQVDDGKRLVIPIVGGTFHGPDIQGEVVPGGVDWNLSRSDGATEADATYFLRTEDGVLIRVSNLGVGAPPTGLRFTTPRFIAPRGQYDWLNQSTFVGTLDVDWKREFSIRLRVFRVRSQESP
;
A
#
# COMPACT_ATOMS: atom_id res chain seq x y z
N MET A 1 62.56 42.77 32.91
CA MET A 1 62.62 43.53 34.18
C MET A 1 61.33 44.30 34.31
N ALA A 2 60.71 44.31 35.51
CA ALA A 2 59.48 45.03 35.90
C ALA A 2 58.23 44.78 35.00
N ASP A 3 57.25 43.97 35.38
CA ASP A 3 56.33 44.07 36.54
C ASP A 3 55.17 45.06 36.30
N PHE A 4 53.94 44.54 36.30
CA PHE A 4 52.71 45.32 36.40
C PHE A 4 51.69 44.53 37.21
N ARG A 5 51.39 45.04 38.41
CA ARG A 5 50.40 44.46 39.33
C ARG A 5 48.99 45.02 39.09
N SER A 6 48.04 44.12 39.31
CA SER A 6 46.60 44.30 39.52
C SER A 6 46.10 45.61 40.15
N ARG A 7 44.87 45.99 39.76
CA ARG A 7 43.81 46.49 40.66
C ARG A 7 42.42 46.28 40.03
N GLN A 8 41.51 45.64 40.78
CA GLN A 8 40.07 45.55 40.48
C GLN A 8 39.31 46.73 41.14
N LEU A 9 38.08 47.00 40.66
CA LEU A 9 36.88 47.49 41.35
C LEU A 9 35.72 47.44 40.31
N ASN A 10 34.82 46.44 40.38
CA ASN A 10 33.46 46.46 40.96
C ASN A 10 32.46 47.42 40.26
N GLN A 11 31.39 46.88 39.61
CA GLN A 11 29.99 46.74 40.10
C GLN A 11 29.20 48.07 40.15
N ASN A 12 27.90 48.20 39.82
CA ASN A 12 26.85 47.38 39.17
C ASN A 12 25.62 48.30 38.85
N CYS A 13 24.50 47.74 38.36
CA CYS A 13 23.21 48.40 38.02
C CYS A 13 23.24 49.23 36.72
N GLU A 14 22.41 49.00 35.68
CA GLU A 14 20.99 48.54 35.58
C GLU A 14 19.99 49.44 36.31
N ASP A 15 19.34 50.30 35.53
CA ASP A 15 17.94 50.73 35.68
C ASP A 15 17.43 51.22 34.29
N ASP A 16 16.12 51.15 34.06
CA ASP A 16 15.49 50.99 32.74
C ASP A 16 14.54 52.16 32.34
N LEU A 17 13.90 52.03 31.18
CA LEU A 17 12.72 52.74 30.62
C LEU A 17 12.89 53.99 29.72
N MET A 18 12.58 53.75 28.43
CA MET A 18 11.56 54.47 27.61
C MET A 18 11.96 55.83 26.95
N LEU A 19 11.49 56.18 25.73
CA LEU A 19 10.12 56.03 25.21
C LEU A 19 9.98 56.35 23.68
N LYS A 20 9.29 55.48 22.88
CA LYS A 20 8.52 55.77 21.62
C LYS A 20 9.31 56.32 20.38
N LEU A 21 9.07 56.00 19.09
CA LEU A 21 8.12 55.25 18.21
C LEU A 21 8.91 54.83 16.92
N SER A 22 8.48 54.03 15.91
CA SER A 22 7.23 53.29 15.61
C SER A 22 7.45 52.12 14.61
N THR A 23 6.85 50.97 14.90
CA THR A 23 6.00 50.11 14.03
C THR A 23 6.41 49.67 12.60
N PHE A 24 6.72 48.37 12.45
CA PHE A 24 5.93 47.43 11.63
C PHE A 24 6.09 45.99 12.19
N LEU A 25 5.02 45.20 12.22
CA LEU A 25 4.97 43.90 12.90
C LEU A 25 5.51 42.75 12.02
N PHE A 26 6.31 41.87 12.63
CA PHE A 26 6.31 40.43 12.32
C PHE A 26 6.07 39.67 13.62
N ALA A 27 5.00 38.87 13.68
CA ALA A 27 4.71 38.03 14.83
C ALA A 27 5.50 36.72 14.73
N PHE A 28 6.40 36.48 15.68
CA PHE A 28 6.96 35.14 15.90
C PHE A 28 5.89 34.28 16.59
N LEU A 29 5.32 33.32 15.87
CA LEU A 29 4.57 32.24 16.47
C LEU A 29 5.57 31.17 16.96
N PRO A 30 5.54 30.74 18.24
CA PRO A 30 6.39 29.64 18.68
C PRO A 30 5.85 28.32 18.12
N CYS A 31 6.69 27.53 17.46
CA CYS A 31 6.36 26.15 17.12
C CYS A 31 6.17 25.33 18.39
N VAL A 32 4.90 25.06 18.75
CA VAL A 32 4.56 24.04 19.74
C VAL A 32 4.74 22.69 19.08
N LEU A 33 5.86 22.03 19.37
CA LEU A 33 6.02 20.61 19.10
C LEU A 33 5.02 19.85 19.97
N PHE A 34 3.89 19.44 19.38
CA PHE A 34 2.99 18.48 19.99
C PHE A 34 3.68 17.11 20.04
N SER A 35 4.36 16.84 21.15
CA SER A 35 4.60 15.46 21.55
C SER A 35 3.25 14.85 21.94
N LEU A 36 2.66 14.06 21.04
CA LEU A 36 1.54 13.19 21.39
C LEU A 36 2.01 12.24 22.50
N SER A 37 1.53 12.47 23.72
CA SER A 37 1.73 11.56 24.83
C SER A 37 1.00 10.25 24.53
N SER A 38 1.49 9.12 25.04
CA SER A 38 0.81 7.82 24.85
C SER A 38 -0.64 7.80 25.35
N GLN A 39 -0.99 8.71 26.26
CA GLN A 39 -2.37 8.93 26.73
C GLN A 39 -3.31 9.46 25.64
N ALA A 40 -2.82 10.27 24.69
CA ALA A 40 -3.64 10.81 23.60
C ALA A 40 -3.95 9.75 22.52
N LEU A 41 -3.10 8.74 22.36
CA LEU A 41 -3.41 7.56 21.54
C LEU A 41 -4.40 6.62 22.25
N ALA A 42 -4.32 6.53 23.59
CA ALA A 42 -5.28 5.77 24.38
C ALA A 42 -6.68 6.39 24.43
N GLU A 43 -6.83 7.72 24.28
CA GLU A 43 -8.14 8.39 24.22
C GLU A 43 -8.89 8.19 22.89
N VAL A 44 -8.24 7.66 21.85
CA VAL A 44 -8.93 7.27 20.59
C VAL A 44 -9.57 5.87 20.70
N ALA A 45 -9.12 5.04 21.65
CA ALA A 45 -9.77 3.78 22.03
C ALA A 45 -10.98 4.02 22.96
N GLY A 46 -11.85 4.98 22.58
CA GLY A 46 -13.12 5.21 23.23
C GLY A 46 -14.13 4.11 22.89
N ASP A 47 -15.08 3.88 23.80
CA ASP A 47 -16.26 3.02 23.62
C ASP A 47 -16.82 3.18 22.19
N THR A 48 -16.66 2.12 21.39
CA THR A 48 -17.06 2.11 19.98
C THR A 48 -18.58 2.04 19.80
N GLY A 49 -19.34 1.77 20.87
CA GLY A 49 -20.75 1.43 20.82
C GLY A 49 -21.05 0.08 20.14
N VAL A 50 -20.02 -0.66 19.73
CA VAL A 50 -20.16 -1.98 19.09
C VAL A 50 -20.31 -3.04 20.17
N LYS A 51 -21.50 -3.64 20.25
CA LYS A 51 -21.81 -4.74 21.17
C LYS A 51 -20.97 -5.98 20.80
N GLY A 52 -20.40 -6.64 21.81
CA GLY A 52 -19.78 -7.94 21.68
C GLY A 52 -20.77 -9.03 21.29
N GLU A 53 -20.24 -10.10 20.70
CA GLU A 53 -21.03 -11.21 20.19
C GLU A 53 -20.60 -12.51 20.86
N ARG A 54 -21.58 -13.38 21.11
CA ARG A 54 -21.35 -14.75 21.60
C ARG A 54 -21.20 -15.68 20.41
N VAL A 55 -19.96 -16.03 20.07
CA VAL A 55 -19.59 -16.68 18.81
C VAL A 55 -19.29 -18.16 19.02
N PHE A 56 -19.86 -19.03 18.18
CA PHE A 56 -19.49 -20.45 18.11
C PHE A 56 -18.94 -20.80 16.73
N TYR A 57 -17.88 -21.61 16.68
CA TYR A 57 -17.21 -22.03 15.44
C TYR A 57 -17.32 -23.55 15.19
N ALA A 58 -17.92 -23.96 14.07
CA ALA A 58 -17.88 -25.34 13.57
C ALA A 58 -16.96 -25.40 12.32
N SER A 59 -15.72 -25.87 12.50
CA SER A 59 -14.63 -25.48 11.60
C SER A 59 -13.55 -26.53 11.31
N HIS A 60 -12.86 -26.31 10.19
CA HIS A 60 -11.66 -27.02 9.75
C HIS A 60 -10.38 -26.22 9.97
N SER A 61 -9.23 -26.87 9.76
CA SER A 61 -7.89 -26.36 10.06
C SER A 61 -7.51 -25.02 9.43
N LEU A 62 -8.09 -24.64 8.28
CA LEU A 62 -7.88 -23.32 7.66
C LEU A 62 -8.55 -22.15 8.42
N MET A 63 -9.15 -22.39 9.59
CA MET A 63 -9.83 -21.37 10.40
C MET A 63 -9.59 -21.53 11.92
N TRP A 64 -8.89 -22.58 12.39
CA TRP A 64 -8.77 -22.90 13.83
C TRP A 64 -8.03 -21.89 14.69
N TYR A 65 -7.31 -20.94 14.08
CA TYR A 65 -6.57 -19.86 14.72
C TYR A 65 -7.41 -18.57 14.88
N VAL A 66 -8.48 -18.43 14.09
CA VAL A 66 -9.30 -17.20 14.06
C VAL A 66 -9.94 -16.90 15.42
N PRO A 67 -10.54 -17.86 16.17
CA PRO A 67 -11.29 -17.52 17.38
C PRO A 67 -10.44 -16.85 18.47
N ASP A 68 -9.21 -17.34 18.67
CA ASP A 68 -8.30 -16.79 19.66
C ASP A 68 -7.81 -15.40 19.22
N GLN A 69 -7.34 -15.26 17.96
CA GLN A 69 -6.88 -13.97 17.43
C GLN A 69 -8.00 -12.93 17.33
N LEU A 70 -9.24 -13.34 17.01
CA LEU A 70 -10.39 -12.43 16.96
C LEU A 70 -10.74 -11.91 18.35
N THR A 71 -10.61 -12.75 19.40
CA THR A 71 -10.80 -12.32 20.79
C THR A 71 -9.78 -11.24 21.18
N GLU A 72 -8.51 -11.40 20.76
CA GLU A 72 -7.46 -10.39 20.96
C GLU A 72 -7.80 -9.06 20.24
N LEU A 73 -8.21 -9.12 18.96
CA LEU A 73 -8.58 -7.93 18.19
C LEU A 73 -9.85 -7.24 18.73
N ALA A 74 -10.83 -8.01 19.20
CA ALA A 74 -12.06 -7.47 19.79
C ALA A 74 -11.76 -6.66 21.06
N SER A 75 -10.96 -7.20 21.99
CA SER A 75 -10.56 -6.47 23.20
C SER A 75 -9.66 -5.26 22.88
N ALA A 76 -8.78 -5.36 21.89
CA ALA A 76 -7.98 -4.21 21.43
C ALA A 76 -8.82 -3.06 20.87
N GLN A 77 -10.01 -3.36 20.33
CA GLN A 77 -11.00 -2.40 19.84
C GLN A 77 -12.01 -1.97 20.92
N GLY A 78 -11.82 -2.39 22.18
CA GLY A 78 -12.72 -2.08 23.31
C GLY A 78 -14.03 -2.88 23.34
N ILE A 79 -14.13 -3.98 22.57
CA ILE A 79 -15.28 -4.88 22.53
C ILE A 79 -15.10 -5.99 23.58
N ASP A 80 -15.04 -5.57 24.84
CA ASP A 80 -14.69 -6.43 25.99
C ASP A 80 -15.74 -7.49 26.35
N ASP A 81 -16.96 -7.39 25.79
CA ASP A 81 -18.05 -8.37 25.95
C ASP A 81 -18.11 -9.42 24.81
N HIS A 82 -17.10 -9.47 23.93
CA HIS A 82 -16.91 -10.60 23.01
C HIS A 82 -16.76 -11.92 23.79
N GLN A 83 -17.46 -12.97 23.35
CA GLN A 83 -17.37 -14.30 23.97
C GLN A 83 -17.22 -15.42 22.94
N LEU A 84 -16.10 -16.15 23.00
CA LEU A 84 -16.00 -17.46 22.37
C LEU A 84 -16.82 -18.49 23.16
N VAL A 85 -17.99 -18.85 22.65
CA VAL A 85 -18.88 -19.88 23.25
C VAL A 85 -18.31 -21.27 23.05
N GLY A 86 -17.67 -21.53 21.92
CA GLY A 86 -17.02 -22.80 21.66
C GLY A 86 -16.52 -23.00 20.24
N LEU A 87 -15.76 -24.07 20.05
CA LEU A 87 -15.02 -24.37 18.83
C LEU A 87 -14.97 -25.89 18.59
N GLN A 88 -15.75 -26.36 17.61
CA GLN A 88 -15.81 -27.76 17.19
C GLN A 88 -14.89 -27.98 15.97
N LYS A 89 -13.84 -28.80 16.14
CA LYS A 89 -12.75 -28.96 15.17
C LYS A 89 -12.81 -30.32 14.44
N ILE A 90 -12.87 -30.32 13.10
CA ILE A 90 -12.70 -31.53 12.26
C ILE A 90 -11.82 -31.15 11.06
N GLY A 91 -10.75 -31.89 10.79
CA GLY A 91 -9.82 -31.57 9.69
C GLY A 91 -10.45 -31.78 8.30
N ALA A 92 -10.15 -30.89 7.34
CA ALA A 92 -10.64 -30.92 5.95
C ALA A 92 -12.15 -31.20 5.80
N SER A 93 -12.97 -30.63 6.68
CA SER A 93 -14.36 -31.05 6.87
C SER A 93 -15.37 -30.35 5.97
N ARG A 94 -16.47 -31.06 5.73
CA ARG A 94 -17.79 -30.51 5.40
C ARG A 94 -18.53 -30.15 6.69
N THR A 95 -19.32 -29.09 6.68
CA THR A 95 -20.24 -28.71 7.77
C THR A 95 -21.19 -29.85 8.10
N LEU A 96 -21.60 -30.65 7.12
CA LEU A 96 -22.41 -31.86 7.33
C LEU A 96 -21.75 -32.87 8.28
N GLN A 97 -20.42 -33.00 8.29
CA GLN A 97 -19.72 -33.90 9.21
C GLN A 97 -19.80 -33.39 10.65
N HIS A 98 -19.71 -32.07 10.85
CA HIS A 98 -19.96 -31.43 12.16
C HIS A 98 -21.40 -31.65 12.63
N TRP A 99 -22.39 -31.65 11.73
CA TRP A 99 -23.78 -31.99 12.06
C TRP A 99 -23.98 -33.46 12.41
N GLN A 100 -23.25 -34.36 11.75
CA GLN A 100 -23.37 -35.82 11.90
C GLN A 100 -22.68 -36.40 13.15
N LEU A 101 -21.87 -35.62 13.89
CA LEU A 101 -21.32 -36.07 15.16
C LEU A 101 -22.46 -36.52 16.13
N PRO A 102 -22.25 -37.62 16.89
CA PRO A 102 -23.15 -38.06 17.96
C PRO A 102 -23.52 -36.90 18.89
N ASP A 103 -24.76 -36.88 19.37
CA ASP A 103 -25.29 -35.73 20.12
C ASP A 103 -24.55 -35.45 21.43
N ASP A 104 -23.90 -36.45 22.03
CA ASP A 104 -23.01 -36.37 23.19
C ASP A 104 -21.58 -35.89 22.87
N GLU A 105 -21.19 -35.91 21.59
CA GLU A 105 -19.91 -35.37 21.09
C GLU A 105 -20.10 -34.01 20.37
N ASN A 106 -21.35 -33.59 20.12
CA ASN A 106 -21.68 -32.46 19.26
C ASN A 106 -21.84 -31.14 20.03
N LEU A 107 -20.71 -30.55 20.41
CA LEU A 107 -20.61 -29.25 21.07
C LEU A 107 -21.42 -28.15 20.35
N ALA A 108 -21.47 -28.19 19.02
CA ALA A 108 -22.21 -27.22 18.21
C ALA A 108 -23.72 -27.30 18.42
N LYS A 109 -24.30 -28.51 18.38
CA LYS A 109 -25.73 -28.70 18.67
C LYS A 109 -26.08 -28.32 20.10
N GLU A 110 -25.19 -28.62 21.05
CA GLU A 110 -25.42 -28.31 22.46
C GLU A 110 -25.44 -26.79 22.71
N ALA A 111 -24.44 -26.05 22.22
CA ALA A 111 -24.41 -24.59 22.33
C ALA A 111 -25.64 -23.91 21.68
N LEU A 112 -26.05 -24.38 20.48
CA LEU A 112 -27.25 -23.85 19.82
C LEU A 112 -28.54 -24.14 20.58
N ARG A 113 -28.66 -25.29 21.27
CA ARG A 113 -29.84 -25.63 22.09
C ARG A 113 -29.99 -24.78 23.34
N GLN A 114 -28.87 -24.33 23.90
CA GLN A 114 -28.85 -23.44 25.06
C GLN A 114 -29.36 -22.03 24.71
N GLY A 115 -29.28 -21.62 23.43
CA GLY A 115 -29.68 -20.29 22.97
C GLY A 115 -28.63 -19.20 23.22
N ASP A 116 -27.42 -19.61 23.65
CA ASP A 116 -26.36 -18.70 24.08
C ASP A 116 -25.36 -18.32 22.98
N VAL A 117 -25.75 -18.51 21.71
CA VAL A 117 -24.98 -18.13 20.53
C VAL A 117 -25.71 -17.00 19.81
N ASP A 118 -24.98 -15.92 19.51
CA ASP A 118 -25.46 -14.79 18.69
C ASP A 118 -24.99 -14.94 17.24
N VAL A 119 -23.77 -15.45 17.04
CA VAL A 119 -23.15 -15.67 15.73
C VAL A 119 -22.60 -17.10 15.60
N PHE A 120 -23.05 -17.85 14.61
CA PHE A 120 -22.58 -19.21 14.35
C PHE A 120 -21.74 -19.28 13.06
N VAL A 121 -20.45 -19.57 13.19
CA VAL A 121 -19.45 -19.52 12.12
C VAL A 121 -19.11 -20.94 11.62
N MET A 122 -19.15 -21.13 10.30
CA MET A 122 -18.94 -22.40 9.62
C MET A 122 -17.85 -22.29 8.55
N SER A 123 -17.07 -23.35 8.34
CA SER A 123 -16.12 -23.45 7.21
C SER A 123 -16.26 -24.79 6.50
N PRO A 124 -17.25 -24.96 5.60
CA PRO A 124 -17.29 -26.11 4.72
C PRO A 124 -16.14 -26.03 3.71
N ILE A 125 -15.44 -27.13 3.48
CA ILE A 125 -14.44 -27.17 2.41
C ILE A 125 -15.10 -27.14 1.02
N GLN A 126 -16.26 -27.78 0.86
CA GLN A 126 -16.99 -27.97 -0.39
C GLN A 126 -18.44 -27.49 -0.31
N PHE A 127 -18.91 -26.84 -1.37
CA PHE A 127 -20.31 -26.43 -1.54
C PHE A 127 -21.03 -27.21 -2.65
N PRO A 128 -22.36 -27.37 -2.60
CA PRO A 128 -23.21 -27.03 -1.46
C PRO A 128 -22.96 -27.99 -0.28
N ASP A 129 -23.33 -27.56 0.93
CA ASP A 129 -23.19 -28.34 2.15
C ASP A 129 -24.49 -28.36 2.97
N GLU A 130 -25.12 -29.54 3.05
CA GLU A 130 -26.40 -29.74 3.74
C GLU A 130 -26.32 -29.48 5.25
N GLY A 131 -25.12 -29.51 5.84
CA GLY A 131 -24.90 -29.17 7.25
C GLY A 131 -25.22 -27.71 7.58
N ILE A 132 -25.02 -26.79 6.63
CA ILE A 132 -25.31 -25.36 6.81
C ILE A 132 -26.80 -25.16 7.10
N GLU A 133 -27.67 -25.73 6.25
CA GLU A 133 -29.13 -25.64 6.43
C GLU A 133 -29.59 -26.28 7.74
N ASN A 134 -28.95 -27.37 8.16
CA ASN A 134 -29.30 -28.05 9.40
C ASN A 134 -28.94 -27.23 10.65
N PHE A 135 -27.77 -26.58 10.67
CA PHE A 135 -27.40 -25.68 11.76
C PHE A 135 -28.24 -24.40 11.77
N ILE A 136 -28.58 -23.82 10.61
CA ILE A 136 -29.51 -22.67 10.52
C ILE A 136 -30.87 -23.00 11.16
N LYS A 137 -31.48 -24.13 10.78
CA LYS A 137 -32.76 -24.59 11.36
C LYS A 137 -32.69 -24.80 12.88
N LEU A 138 -31.56 -25.28 13.39
CA LEU A 138 -31.38 -25.48 14.82
C LEU A 138 -31.15 -24.15 15.56
N GLY A 139 -30.32 -23.26 15.00
CA GLY A 139 -30.05 -21.94 15.57
C GLY A 139 -31.31 -21.07 15.64
N LEU A 140 -31.99 -20.85 14.52
CA LEU A 140 -33.21 -20.02 14.45
C LEU A 140 -34.35 -20.52 15.35
N LYS A 141 -34.39 -21.83 15.66
CA LYS A 141 -35.36 -22.40 16.60
C LYS A 141 -35.13 -21.94 18.05
N HIS A 142 -33.91 -21.60 18.42
CA HIS A 142 -33.49 -21.27 19.78
C HIS A 142 -33.10 -19.79 19.95
N ASN A 143 -32.58 -19.14 18.91
CA ASN A 143 -32.36 -17.70 18.81
C ASN A 143 -32.78 -17.22 17.40
N PRO A 144 -33.96 -16.57 17.25
CA PRO A 144 -34.44 -16.08 15.95
C PRO A 144 -33.59 -14.97 15.32
N GLU A 145 -32.82 -14.22 16.13
CA GLU A 145 -31.97 -13.11 15.70
C GLU A 145 -30.53 -13.57 15.36
N MET A 146 -30.27 -14.88 15.31
CA MET A 146 -28.93 -15.44 15.12
C MET A 146 -28.41 -15.17 13.71
N ARG A 147 -27.16 -14.67 13.62
CA ARG A 147 -26.43 -14.54 12.35
C ARG A 147 -25.58 -15.77 12.08
N PHE A 148 -25.49 -16.17 10.81
CA PHE A 148 -24.67 -17.30 10.37
C PHE A 148 -23.57 -16.79 9.45
N LEU A 149 -22.31 -17.08 9.76
CA LEU A 149 -21.18 -16.71 8.90
C LEU A 149 -20.56 -17.95 8.28
N VAL A 150 -20.29 -17.93 6.99
CA VAL A 150 -19.77 -19.08 6.24
C VAL A 150 -18.49 -18.68 5.49
N GLN A 151 -17.36 -19.30 5.84
CA GLN A 151 -16.09 -19.05 5.17
C GLN A 151 -16.04 -19.71 3.79
N LEU A 152 -15.84 -18.91 2.75
CA LEU A 152 -15.37 -19.38 1.45
C LEU A 152 -13.86 -19.65 1.53
N SER A 153 -13.49 -20.81 2.04
CA SER A 153 -12.09 -21.22 2.15
C SER A 153 -11.39 -21.23 0.79
N TRP A 154 -10.13 -20.82 0.77
CA TRP A 154 -9.28 -20.90 -0.42
C TRP A 154 -9.07 -22.34 -0.88
N GLY A 155 -8.65 -22.48 -2.14
CA GLY A 155 -8.27 -23.75 -2.75
C GLY A 155 -7.04 -24.37 -2.09
N GLY A 156 -7.23 -25.40 -1.28
CA GLY A 156 -6.11 -26.16 -0.73
C GLY A 156 -5.41 -26.95 -1.84
N GLY A 157 -4.08 -26.97 -1.88
CA GLY A 157 -3.33 -27.63 -2.97
C GLY A 157 -3.36 -26.84 -4.29
N ASP A 158 -3.76 -25.57 -4.28
CA ASP A 158 -3.81 -24.70 -5.47
C ASP A 158 -4.83 -25.12 -6.54
N ILE A 159 -5.92 -25.75 -6.12
CA ILE A 159 -7.04 -26.24 -6.95
C ILE A 159 -8.39 -25.72 -6.45
N ASP A 160 -9.44 -25.84 -7.27
CA ASP A 160 -10.82 -25.55 -6.87
C ASP A 160 -11.26 -26.60 -5.84
N ASN A 161 -11.82 -26.20 -4.69
CA ASN A 161 -12.19 -27.17 -3.66
C ASN A 161 -13.31 -28.14 -4.10
N GLN A 162 -13.99 -27.91 -5.23
CA GLN A 162 -14.84 -28.93 -5.88
C GLN A 162 -14.05 -30.15 -6.38
N ASP A 163 -12.74 -30.02 -6.57
CA ASP A 163 -11.84 -31.07 -7.02
C ASP A 163 -10.99 -31.60 -5.87
N PHE A 164 -10.92 -32.92 -5.72
CA PHE A 164 -9.91 -33.60 -4.89
C PHE A 164 -9.29 -34.77 -5.66
N PRO A 165 -8.51 -34.50 -6.73
CA PRO A 165 -7.83 -35.54 -7.48
C PRO A 165 -6.73 -36.20 -6.64
N ASN A 166 -6.43 -37.46 -6.94
CA ASN A 166 -5.27 -38.14 -6.37
C ASN A 166 -3.99 -37.34 -6.71
N GLY A 167 -3.18 -37.02 -5.70
CA GLY A 167 -1.96 -36.20 -5.86
C GLY A 167 -2.15 -34.69 -5.73
N ALA A 168 -3.37 -34.18 -5.47
CA ALA A 168 -3.66 -32.75 -5.26
C ALA A 168 -2.75 -32.02 -4.25
N TRP A 169 -2.14 -32.76 -3.34
CA TRP A 169 -1.34 -32.24 -2.22
C TRP A 169 0.17 -32.45 -2.41
N GLU A 170 0.62 -32.96 -3.56
CA GLU A 170 2.03 -33.35 -3.75
C GLU A 170 2.93 -32.18 -4.16
N VAL A 171 2.48 -31.32 -5.09
CA VAL A 171 3.18 -30.09 -5.50
C VAL A 171 2.14 -29.01 -5.85
N PRO A 172 1.90 -28.02 -4.97
CA PRO A 172 1.08 -26.86 -5.30
C PRO A 172 1.79 -25.96 -6.33
N ASP A 173 1.03 -25.40 -7.28
CA ASP A 173 1.54 -24.42 -8.25
C ASP A 173 1.34 -22.99 -7.72
N ARG A 174 2.43 -22.42 -7.23
CA ARG A 174 2.45 -21.20 -6.42
C ARG A 174 2.84 -19.94 -7.20
N ASP A 175 3.27 -20.08 -8.46
CA ASP A 175 3.64 -18.97 -9.36
C ASP A 175 2.45 -18.41 -10.18
N LYS A 176 1.21 -18.66 -9.75
CA LYS A 176 -0.01 -18.27 -10.48
C LYS A 176 -0.09 -16.76 -10.73
N THR A 177 -0.43 -16.38 -11.96
CA THR A 177 -0.72 -14.99 -12.32
C THR A 177 -2.07 -14.53 -11.74
N PRO A 178 -2.35 -13.22 -11.64
CA PRO A 178 -3.64 -12.69 -11.18
C PRO A 178 -4.85 -13.26 -11.95
N GLU A 179 -4.70 -13.49 -13.26
CA GLU A 179 -5.75 -14.11 -14.09
C GLU A 179 -6.02 -15.55 -13.66
N GLN A 180 -4.99 -16.35 -13.38
CA GLN A 180 -5.14 -17.72 -12.88
C GLN A 180 -5.75 -17.73 -11.46
N LEU A 181 -5.30 -16.83 -10.59
CA LEU A 181 -5.81 -16.67 -9.21
C LEU A 181 -7.29 -16.27 -9.17
N SER A 182 -7.75 -15.48 -10.15
CA SER A 182 -9.16 -15.10 -10.30
C SER A 182 -10.10 -16.27 -10.64
N LEU A 183 -9.55 -17.36 -11.21
CA LEU A 183 -10.31 -18.53 -11.66
C LEU A 183 -10.17 -19.76 -10.76
N MET A 184 -9.14 -19.79 -9.89
CA MET A 184 -8.67 -21.00 -9.18
C MET A 184 -9.73 -21.74 -8.35
N ASN A 185 -10.71 -21.04 -7.78
CA ASN A 185 -11.72 -21.61 -6.87
C ASN A 185 -13.16 -21.24 -7.29
N ALA A 186 -13.34 -20.85 -8.56
CA ALA A 186 -14.55 -20.18 -9.04
C ALA A 186 -15.81 -21.04 -8.94
N ARG A 187 -15.72 -22.37 -9.06
CA ARG A 187 -16.89 -23.26 -8.95
C ARG A 187 -17.31 -23.47 -7.51
N ASN A 188 -16.35 -23.61 -6.58
CA ASN A 188 -16.68 -23.68 -5.16
C ASN A 188 -17.28 -22.37 -4.64
N ILE A 189 -16.71 -21.23 -5.05
CA ILE A 189 -17.25 -19.89 -4.75
C ILE A 189 -18.68 -19.77 -5.26
N HIS A 190 -18.91 -20.03 -6.55
CA HIS A 190 -20.24 -19.91 -7.16
C HIS A 190 -21.29 -20.86 -6.52
N ALA A 191 -20.89 -22.08 -6.17
CA ALA A 191 -21.76 -23.02 -5.45
C ALA A 191 -22.10 -22.53 -4.03
N GLY A 192 -21.14 -21.91 -3.33
CA GLY A 192 -21.37 -21.29 -2.02
C GLY A 192 -22.30 -20.08 -2.10
N GLU A 193 -22.05 -19.14 -3.01
CA GLU A 193 -22.93 -18.02 -3.31
C GLU A 193 -24.37 -18.48 -3.59
N THR A 194 -24.53 -19.42 -4.52
CA THR A 194 -25.85 -19.97 -4.90
C THR A 194 -26.56 -20.63 -3.71
N GLN A 195 -25.83 -21.32 -2.84
CA GLN A 195 -26.43 -21.93 -1.65
C GLN A 195 -26.87 -20.86 -0.64
N ILE A 196 -26.05 -19.84 -0.38
CA ILE A 196 -26.37 -18.81 0.60
C ILE A 196 -27.56 -17.96 0.15
N ASP A 197 -27.61 -17.58 -1.13
CA ASP A 197 -28.76 -16.86 -1.72
C ASP A 197 -30.06 -17.64 -1.49
N SER A 198 -30.05 -18.96 -1.77
CA SER A 198 -31.21 -19.83 -1.55
C SER A 198 -31.58 -20.03 -0.07
N LEU A 199 -30.61 -19.95 0.85
CA LEU A 199 -30.87 -20.04 2.29
C LEU A 199 -31.47 -18.75 2.84
N ASN A 200 -30.99 -17.57 2.41
CA ASN A 200 -31.56 -16.29 2.80
C ASN A 200 -32.98 -16.11 2.23
N GLU A 201 -33.23 -16.47 0.97
CA GLU A 201 -34.59 -16.49 0.39
C GLU A 201 -35.56 -17.35 1.23
N LYS A 202 -35.08 -18.48 1.76
CA LYS A 202 -35.89 -19.50 2.44
C LYS A 202 -36.09 -19.24 3.94
N TYR A 203 -35.17 -18.54 4.59
CA TYR A 203 -35.13 -18.41 6.06
C TYR A 203 -35.03 -16.97 6.58
N GLY A 204 -34.68 -15.99 5.76
CA GLY A 204 -34.39 -14.63 6.21
C GLY A 204 -35.57 -13.65 6.26
N ASP A 205 -36.78 -14.05 5.84
CA ASP A 205 -38.00 -13.22 5.82
C ASP A 205 -37.80 -11.82 5.17
N GLY A 206 -37.01 -11.77 4.09
CA GLY A 206 -36.68 -10.53 3.37
C GLY A 206 -35.44 -9.79 3.89
N GLN A 207 -34.70 -10.36 4.83
CA GLN A 207 -33.38 -9.91 5.27
C GLN A 207 -32.33 -11.01 5.05
N ASP A 208 -31.06 -10.65 4.88
CA ASP A 208 -29.98 -11.63 4.89
C ASP A 208 -29.66 -12.02 6.34
N ILE A 209 -29.58 -13.33 6.62
CA ILE A 209 -29.21 -13.88 7.94
C ILE A 209 -27.97 -14.77 7.87
N VAL A 210 -27.64 -15.25 6.66
CA VAL A 210 -26.41 -15.99 6.35
C VAL A 210 -25.51 -15.11 5.49
N PHE A 211 -24.26 -14.93 5.92
CA PHE A 211 -23.27 -14.10 5.27
C PHE A 211 -22.02 -14.91 4.91
N LEU A 212 -21.32 -14.49 3.87
CA LEU A 212 -20.10 -15.12 3.38
C LEU A 212 -18.86 -14.34 3.80
N ILE A 213 -17.86 -15.05 4.31
CA ILE A 213 -16.52 -14.52 4.56
C ILE A 213 -15.65 -14.87 3.33
N PRO A 214 -15.27 -13.89 2.48
CA PRO A 214 -14.66 -14.13 1.17
C PRO A 214 -13.14 -14.42 1.26
N ALA A 215 -12.76 -15.41 2.07
CA ALA A 215 -11.36 -15.72 2.37
C ALA A 215 -10.58 -16.16 1.12
N SER A 216 -11.21 -16.89 0.20
CA SER A 216 -10.62 -17.28 -1.08
C SER A 216 -10.30 -16.08 -1.96
N GLN A 217 -11.17 -15.06 -1.97
CA GLN A 217 -10.99 -13.85 -2.76
C GLN A 217 -9.88 -12.98 -2.17
N ALA A 218 -9.85 -12.82 -0.84
CA ALA A 218 -8.80 -12.08 -0.13
C ALA A 218 -7.43 -12.73 -0.34
N ALA A 219 -7.35 -14.07 -0.27
CA ALA A 219 -6.13 -14.83 -0.55
C ALA A 219 -5.66 -14.66 -2.00
N SER A 220 -6.56 -14.68 -2.98
CA SER A 220 -6.22 -14.43 -4.39
C SER A 220 -5.73 -12.99 -4.63
N GLU A 221 -6.29 -11.98 -3.98
CA GLU A 221 -5.80 -10.59 -4.07
C GLU A 221 -4.42 -10.43 -3.42
N LEU A 222 -4.21 -10.97 -2.21
CA LEU A 222 -2.90 -10.96 -1.55
C LEU A 222 -1.82 -11.59 -2.45
N ARG A 223 -2.09 -12.77 -3.01
CA ARG A 223 -1.19 -13.43 -3.97
C ARG A 223 -0.97 -12.63 -5.24
N SER A 224 -2.02 -11.97 -5.76
CA SER A 224 -1.92 -11.09 -6.93
C SER A 224 -1.08 -9.85 -6.68
N ARG A 225 -1.02 -9.34 -5.44
CA ARG A 225 -0.10 -8.26 -5.04
C ARG A 225 1.33 -8.74 -4.88
N ILE A 226 1.55 -9.93 -4.31
CA ILE A 226 2.91 -10.53 -4.24
C ILE A 226 3.47 -10.72 -5.64
N TYR A 227 2.68 -11.29 -6.57
CA TYR A 227 3.07 -11.42 -7.98
C TYR A 227 3.48 -10.08 -8.62
N ARG A 228 2.74 -9.00 -8.31
CA ARG A 228 3.02 -7.63 -8.79
C ARG A 228 4.12 -6.89 -8.03
N LYS A 229 4.72 -7.50 -6.99
CA LYS A 229 5.69 -6.88 -6.08
C LYS A 229 5.15 -5.65 -5.35
N GLU A 230 3.87 -5.71 -4.96
CA GLU A 230 3.12 -4.67 -4.26
C GLU A 230 2.98 -4.93 -2.74
N MET A 231 3.47 -6.06 -2.22
CA MET A 231 3.37 -6.39 -0.79
C MET A 231 4.65 -6.05 0.00
N PRO A 232 4.57 -5.25 1.08
CA PRO A 232 5.71 -5.03 1.96
C PRO A 232 6.23 -6.34 2.58
N GLY A 233 7.50 -6.66 2.34
CA GLY A 233 8.19 -7.78 2.98
C GLY A 233 7.73 -9.19 2.58
N LEU A 234 6.85 -9.33 1.58
CA LEU A 234 6.44 -10.62 1.00
C LEU A 234 6.82 -10.66 -0.48
N GLU A 235 7.70 -11.59 -0.83
CA GLU A 235 8.30 -11.69 -2.15
C GLU A 235 7.75 -12.87 -2.96
N ASP A 236 7.31 -13.93 -2.29
CA ASP A 236 6.85 -15.17 -2.93
C ASP A 236 5.48 -15.61 -2.36
N GLN A 237 4.61 -16.13 -3.22
CA GLN A 237 3.27 -16.57 -2.81
C GLN A 237 3.33 -17.80 -1.88
N ASP A 238 4.40 -18.59 -1.96
CA ASP A 238 4.62 -19.74 -1.07
C ASP A 238 4.85 -19.30 0.39
N GLU A 239 5.29 -18.07 0.63
CA GLU A 239 5.45 -17.53 1.99
C GLU A 239 4.13 -17.41 2.77
N LEU A 240 2.99 -17.49 2.08
CA LEU A 240 1.64 -17.48 2.67
C LEU A 240 1.19 -18.82 3.25
N PHE A 241 1.98 -19.89 3.07
CA PHE A 241 1.58 -21.24 3.44
C PHE A 241 2.69 -21.95 4.22
N VAL A 242 2.30 -22.86 5.13
CA VAL A 242 3.24 -23.74 5.84
C VAL A 242 3.31 -25.15 5.23
N ASP A 243 2.30 -25.52 4.44
CA ASP A 243 2.19 -26.75 3.66
C ASP A 243 1.24 -26.50 2.45
N PRO A 244 0.86 -27.49 1.64
CA PRO A 244 -0.01 -27.26 0.47
C PRO A 244 -1.36 -26.58 0.75
N ALA A 245 -1.89 -26.61 1.98
CA ALA A 245 -3.19 -26.04 2.33
C ALA A 245 -3.13 -24.96 3.42
N HIS A 246 -2.34 -25.19 4.48
CA HIS A 246 -2.43 -24.44 5.72
C HIS A 246 -1.72 -23.08 5.64
N PRO A 247 -2.32 -22.04 6.23
CA PRO A 247 -1.80 -20.68 6.14
C PRO A 247 -0.57 -20.49 7.02
N SER A 248 0.31 -19.59 6.61
CA SER A 248 1.34 -18.98 7.46
C SER A 248 0.81 -17.68 8.11
N ALA A 249 1.59 -17.04 8.98
CA ALA A 249 1.12 -15.94 9.80
C ALA A 249 0.49 -14.74 9.03
N PRO A 250 1.00 -14.29 7.86
CA PRO A 250 0.34 -13.24 7.08
C PRO A 250 -1.04 -13.61 6.54
N LEU A 251 -1.22 -14.86 6.09
CA LEU A 251 -2.52 -15.34 5.59
C LEU A 251 -3.50 -15.61 6.75
N GLU A 252 -2.99 -16.04 7.91
CA GLU A 252 -3.78 -16.09 9.14
C GLU A 252 -4.28 -14.71 9.56
N ALA A 253 -3.38 -13.71 9.64
CA ALA A 253 -3.73 -12.35 9.99
C ALA A 253 -4.76 -11.75 9.01
N LEU A 254 -4.56 -11.90 7.69
CA LEU A 254 -5.52 -11.48 6.68
C LEU A 254 -6.91 -12.09 6.91
N ASN A 255 -6.98 -13.41 7.15
CA ASN A 255 -8.26 -14.07 7.38
C ASN A 255 -8.91 -13.60 8.69
N THR A 256 -8.14 -13.40 9.76
CA THR A 256 -8.68 -12.88 11.04
C THR A 256 -9.23 -11.45 10.87
N TYR A 257 -8.55 -10.55 10.15
CA TYR A 257 -9.09 -9.22 9.84
C TYR A 257 -10.37 -9.28 8.99
N LEU A 258 -10.45 -10.25 8.06
CA LEU A 258 -11.63 -10.46 7.24
C LEU A 258 -12.82 -10.99 8.08
N HIS A 259 -12.55 -11.89 9.01
CA HIS A 259 -13.52 -12.35 10.01
C HIS A 259 -13.99 -11.22 10.91
N PHE A 260 -13.09 -10.37 11.41
CA PHE A 260 -13.45 -9.17 12.17
C PHE A 260 -14.37 -8.26 11.37
N ALA A 261 -14.02 -7.96 10.12
CA ALA A 261 -14.78 -7.08 9.25
C ALA A 261 -16.21 -7.57 9.00
N VAL A 262 -16.38 -8.87 8.71
CA VAL A 262 -17.70 -9.46 8.45
C VAL A 262 -18.51 -9.65 9.74
N LEU A 263 -17.86 -10.07 10.84
CA LEU A 263 -18.55 -10.35 12.09
C LEU A 263 -19.07 -9.08 12.74
N TYR A 264 -18.26 -8.03 12.83
CA TYR A 264 -18.65 -6.76 13.47
C TYR A 264 -19.23 -5.72 12.51
N GLN A 265 -19.14 -5.94 11.20
CA GLN A 265 -19.45 -4.94 10.17
C GLN A 265 -18.64 -3.64 10.36
N GLN A 266 -17.38 -3.77 10.81
CA GLN A 266 -16.47 -2.68 11.13
C GLN A 266 -15.18 -2.76 10.30
N SER A 267 -14.51 -1.62 10.10
CA SER A 267 -13.21 -1.64 9.44
C SER A 267 -12.14 -2.24 10.35
N PRO A 268 -11.33 -3.21 9.87
CA PRO A 268 -10.17 -3.71 10.62
C PRO A 268 -8.95 -2.77 10.55
N LEU A 269 -9.08 -1.60 9.90
CA LEU A 269 -7.99 -0.66 9.70
C LEU A 269 -7.57 0.03 11.00
N GLY A 270 -6.30 -0.10 11.38
CA GLY A 270 -5.77 0.49 12.61
C GLY A 270 -5.88 -0.44 13.83
N LEU A 271 -6.44 -1.64 13.68
CA LEU A 271 -6.28 -2.71 14.67
C LEU A 271 -4.78 -3.05 14.87
N PRO A 272 -4.38 -3.61 16.03
CA PRO A 272 -3.02 -4.10 16.21
C PRO A 272 -2.72 -5.28 15.27
N SER A 273 -1.42 -5.58 15.11
CA SER A 273 -1.01 -6.80 14.42
C SER A 273 -1.43 -8.04 15.22
N THR A 274 -1.65 -9.17 14.55
CA THR A 274 -1.97 -10.41 15.28
C THR A 274 -0.70 -10.94 15.94
N GLN A 275 -0.81 -11.44 17.18
CA GLN A 275 0.35 -11.85 17.98
C GLN A 275 1.27 -12.84 17.24
N LYS A 276 0.70 -13.72 16.41
CA LYS A 276 1.44 -14.69 15.61
C LYS A 276 2.23 -14.05 14.47
N LEU A 277 1.76 -12.95 13.88
CA LEU A 277 2.50 -12.21 12.85
C LEU A 277 3.70 -11.51 13.47
N GLU A 278 3.52 -10.85 14.62
CA GLU A 278 4.60 -10.20 15.38
C GLU A 278 5.68 -11.17 15.88
N GLN A 279 5.29 -12.40 16.25
CA GLN A 279 6.22 -13.44 16.71
C GLN A 279 7.13 -13.98 15.61
N VAL A 280 6.84 -13.75 14.33
CA VAL A 280 7.75 -14.15 13.25
C VAL A 280 8.88 -13.14 13.16
N ASN A 281 10.09 -13.58 13.50
CA ASN A 281 11.32 -12.77 13.49
C ASN A 281 11.77 -12.39 12.06
N ARG A 282 11.02 -11.50 11.41
CA ARG A 282 11.22 -10.96 10.07
C ARG A 282 11.01 -9.44 10.12
N PRO A 283 12.07 -8.63 10.24
CA PRO A 283 11.95 -7.17 10.40
C PRO A 283 11.21 -6.45 9.26
N GLN A 284 11.08 -7.08 8.09
CA GLN A 284 10.32 -6.59 6.95
C GLN A 284 8.80 -6.85 7.05
N TRP A 285 8.34 -7.60 8.04
CA TRP A 285 6.92 -7.85 8.33
C TRP A 285 6.44 -6.86 9.40
N ASP A 286 6.47 -5.58 9.03
CA ASP A 286 6.24 -4.44 9.92
C ASP A 286 4.78 -3.95 9.91
N GLU A 287 4.57 -2.74 10.43
CA GLU A 287 3.28 -2.04 10.40
C GLU A 287 2.75 -1.83 8.97
N SER A 288 3.62 -1.69 7.96
CA SER A 288 3.21 -1.52 6.56
C SER A 288 2.60 -2.79 5.97
N LEU A 289 3.21 -3.95 6.25
CA LEU A 289 2.60 -5.25 5.90
C LEU A 289 1.27 -5.42 6.65
N THR A 290 1.28 -5.22 7.97
CA THR A 290 0.09 -5.34 8.83
C THR A 290 -1.06 -4.49 8.29
N ARG A 291 -0.78 -3.23 7.97
CA ARG A 291 -1.73 -2.30 7.35
C ARG A 291 -2.26 -2.87 6.03
N THR A 292 -1.40 -3.25 5.09
CA THR A 292 -1.83 -3.74 3.76
C THR A 292 -2.73 -4.98 3.86
N LEU A 293 -2.49 -5.88 4.82
CA LEU A 293 -3.38 -7.02 5.08
C LEU A 293 -4.77 -6.57 5.56
N GLN A 294 -4.86 -5.56 6.43
CA GLN A 294 -6.14 -4.96 6.83
C GLN A 294 -6.84 -4.29 5.64
N GLU A 295 -6.10 -3.65 4.72
CA GLU A 295 -6.67 -3.02 3.52
C GLU A 295 -7.27 -4.05 2.57
N ILE A 296 -6.58 -5.18 2.36
CA ILE A 296 -7.10 -6.30 1.55
C ILE A 296 -8.34 -6.88 2.21
N ALA A 297 -8.33 -7.13 3.53
CA ALA A 297 -9.50 -7.64 4.25
C ALA A 297 -10.70 -6.69 4.09
N TRP A 298 -10.53 -5.40 4.38
CA TRP A 298 -11.60 -4.41 4.31
C TRP A 298 -12.16 -4.28 2.89
N ARG A 299 -11.29 -4.06 1.89
CA ARG A 299 -11.73 -3.93 0.49
C ARG A 299 -12.39 -5.20 -0.03
N THR A 300 -11.89 -6.38 0.32
CA THR A 300 -12.52 -7.63 -0.11
C THR A 300 -13.90 -7.79 0.52
N ALA A 301 -14.05 -7.55 1.82
CA ALA A 301 -15.35 -7.69 2.48
C ALA A 301 -16.36 -6.64 2.00
N ALA A 302 -15.97 -5.37 1.92
CA ALA A 302 -16.86 -4.26 1.54
C ALA A 302 -17.33 -4.33 0.07
N ASN A 303 -16.52 -4.88 -0.84
CA ASN A 303 -16.92 -5.08 -2.24
C ASN A 303 -17.60 -6.44 -2.51
N TYR A 304 -17.82 -7.26 -1.48
CA TYR A 304 -18.44 -8.57 -1.63
C TYR A 304 -19.86 -8.56 -1.07
N SER A 305 -20.86 -8.45 -1.93
CA SER A 305 -22.26 -8.18 -1.55
C SER A 305 -22.88 -9.12 -0.51
N ARG A 306 -22.34 -10.33 -0.36
CA ARG A 306 -22.80 -11.35 0.58
C ARG A 306 -22.10 -11.29 1.95
N SER A 307 -21.20 -10.33 2.17
CA SER A 307 -20.52 -10.12 3.45
C SER A 307 -21.42 -9.50 4.52
N GLY A 308 -22.54 -8.89 4.13
CA GLY A 308 -23.43 -8.15 5.04
C GLY A 308 -22.90 -6.78 5.46
N LEU A 309 -21.73 -6.34 4.96
CA LEU A 309 -21.33 -4.94 5.04
C LEU A 309 -22.24 -4.09 4.15
N PRO A 310 -22.52 -2.83 4.53
CA PRO A 310 -23.13 -1.88 3.61
C PRO A 310 -22.24 -1.68 2.38
N ASN A 311 -22.82 -1.24 1.26
CA ASN A 311 -22.03 -0.78 0.12
C ASN A 311 -21.22 0.46 0.56
N VAL A 312 -19.98 0.25 0.98
CA VAL A 312 -19.05 1.32 1.33
C VAL A 312 -18.64 1.98 0.02
N ASP A 313 -18.96 3.26 -0.15
CA ASP A 313 -18.65 3.96 -1.39
C ASP A 313 -17.14 3.95 -1.66
N ALA A 314 -16.73 3.90 -2.93
CA ALA A 314 -15.32 3.85 -3.30
C ALA A 314 -14.52 5.06 -2.74
N GLU A 315 -15.19 6.19 -2.50
CA GLU A 315 -14.63 7.38 -1.84
C GLU A 315 -14.43 7.19 -0.33
N GLU A 316 -15.35 6.51 0.38
CA GLU A 316 -15.23 6.20 1.81
C GLU A 316 -14.19 5.09 2.05
N ILE A 317 -14.17 4.09 1.17
CA ILE A 317 -13.06 3.15 1.02
C ILE A 317 -11.75 3.95 0.86
N SER A 318 -11.66 4.88 -0.10
CA SER A 318 -10.45 5.70 -0.32
C SER A 318 -10.08 6.58 0.89
N ALA A 319 -11.05 7.18 1.58
CA ALA A 319 -10.83 8.05 2.73
C ALA A 319 -10.31 7.30 3.96
N ALA A 320 -10.70 6.03 4.14
CA ALA A 320 -10.14 5.18 5.19
C ALA A 320 -8.65 4.84 4.96
N PHE A 321 -8.10 5.11 3.77
CA PHE A 321 -6.68 4.92 3.41
C PHE A 321 -5.87 6.22 3.39
N ASP A 322 -6.36 7.30 3.98
CA ASP A 322 -5.66 8.59 4.00
C ASP A 322 -4.47 8.59 4.97
N PHE A 323 -3.36 8.01 4.52
CA PHE A 323 -2.05 8.58 4.84
C PHE A 323 -2.05 10.02 4.34
N PRO A 324 -1.39 10.98 5.02
CA PRO A 324 -1.22 12.31 4.46
C PRO A 324 -0.57 12.17 3.08
N GLN A 325 -1.32 12.49 2.03
CA GLN A 325 -0.82 12.50 0.66
C GLN A 325 0.53 13.23 0.64
N PRO A 326 1.53 12.80 -0.14
CA PRO A 326 2.69 13.64 -0.40
C PRO A 326 2.16 14.99 -0.88
N VAL A 327 2.43 16.04 -0.10
CA VAL A 327 1.53 17.21 0.04
C VAL A 327 1.03 17.76 -1.29
N GLU A 328 1.87 17.72 -2.33
CA GLU A 328 1.48 17.96 -3.72
C GLU A 328 2.19 16.96 -4.66
N TYR A 329 1.47 16.41 -5.64
CA TYR A 329 2.08 15.69 -6.75
C TYR A 329 2.82 16.69 -7.68
N PRO A 330 4.02 16.35 -8.19
CA PRO A 330 4.79 17.26 -9.04
C PRO A 330 4.18 17.42 -10.43
N GLU A 331 3.96 18.65 -10.85
CA GLU A 331 3.57 19.01 -12.23
C GLU A 331 4.77 19.48 -13.06
N LEU A 332 4.62 19.47 -14.39
CA LEU A 332 5.65 19.87 -15.35
C LEU A 332 5.21 21.09 -16.17
N GLU A 333 5.74 22.26 -15.81
CA GLU A 333 5.61 23.50 -16.59
C GLU A 333 6.63 23.51 -17.74
N PHE A 334 6.20 23.75 -18.98
CA PHE A 334 7.12 23.90 -20.11
C PHE A 334 7.92 25.20 -20.03
N VAL A 335 9.25 25.11 -20.13
CA VAL A 335 10.17 26.25 -20.01
C VAL A 335 10.70 26.70 -21.37
N TYR A 336 11.39 25.82 -22.11
CA TYR A 336 11.89 26.13 -23.46
C TYR A 336 12.12 24.87 -24.29
N THR A 337 12.20 25.04 -25.62
CA THR A 337 12.82 24.07 -26.53
C THR A 337 14.14 24.60 -27.05
N ALA A 338 15.23 23.86 -26.86
CA ALA A 338 16.53 24.11 -27.47
C ALA A 338 16.74 23.17 -28.67
N ASN A 339 17.18 23.72 -29.80
CA ASN A 339 17.69 22.98 -30.94
C ASN A 339 19.22 23.18 -30.95
N ILE A 340 19.94 22.12 -30.58
CA ILE A 340 21.38 22.15 -30.29
C ILE A 340 22.13 21.60 -31.51
N LYS A 341 23.17 22.32 -31.92
CA LYS A 341 24.11 21.93 -32.98
C LYS A 341 25.39 21.39 -32.35
N VAL A 342 25.76 20.18 -32.74
CA VAL A 342 26.99 19.52 -32.27
C VAL A 342 28.05 19.49 -33.36
N GLY A 343 29.30 19.37 -32.93
CA GLY A 343 30.45 19.16 -33.81
C GLY A 343 30.70 17.68 -34.10
N GLU A 344 31.81 17.40 -34.77
CA GLU A 344 32.33 16.03 -34.92
C GLU A 344 32.69 15.45 -33.55
N ALA A 345 32.16 14.27 -33.23
CA ALA A 345 32.42 13.59 -31.97
C ALA A 345 33.86 13.05 -31.95
N LEU A 346 34.59 13.35 -30.88
CA LEU A 346 35.91 12.79 -30.64
C LEU A 346 35.74 11.40 -30.01
N ASP A 347 36.11 10.35 -30.73
CA ASP A 347 36.09 8.98 -30.20
C ASP A 347 37.26 8.80 -29.21
N PHE A 348 36.93 8.75 -27.92
CA PHE A 348 37.90 8.54 -26.84
C PHE A 348 38.18 7.03 -26.63
N GLY A 349 37.47 6.16 -27.35
CA GLY A 349 37.64 4.72 -27.31
C GLY A 349 36.98 4.05 -26.12
N GLN A 350 37.43 2.82 -25.84
CA GLN A 350 36.99 2.03 -24.69
C GLN A 350 37.81 2.40 -23.46
N VAL A 351 37.13 2.68 -22.35
CA VAL A 351 37.69 2.89 -21.01
C VAL A 351 36.99 1.96 -20.01
N ASP A 352 37.36 2.04 -18.73
CA ASP A 352 36.92 1.11 -17.67
C ASP A 352 35.39 1.07 -17.46
N ASP A 353 34.69 2.18 -17.68
CA ASP A 353 33.22 2.31 -17.50
C ASP A 353 32.41 2.08 -18.79
N GLY A 354 33.05 2.01 -19.96
CA GLY A 354 32.38 1.84 -21.25
C GLY A 354 33.11 2.49 -22.43
N LYS A 355 32.41 2.64 -23.56
CA LYS A 355 32.91 3.45 -24.69
C LYS A 355 32.56 4.92 -24.46
N ARG A 356 33.56 5.80 -24.50
CA ARG A 356 33.40 7.24 -24.25
C ARG A 356 33.52 8.05 -25.55
N LEU A 357 32.55 8.92 -25.80
CA LEU A 357 32.57 9.91 -26.87
C LEU A 357 32.57 11.31 -26.25
N VAL A 358 33.36 12.22 -26.78
CA VAL A 358 33.35 13.63 -26.39
C VAL A 358 32.72 14.42 -27.52
N ILE A 359 31.51 14.92 -27.33
CA ILE A 359 30.67 15.54 -28.36
C ILE A 359 30.69 17.08 -28.16
N PRO A 360 31.35 17.86 -29.02
CA PRO A 360 31.40 19.31 -28.87
C PRO A 360 30.03 19.95 -29.15
N ILE A 361 29.62 20.90 -28.30
CA ILE A 361 28.42 21.73 -28.53
C ILE A 361 28.88 23.03 -29.17
N VAL A 362 28.56 23.19 -30.46
CA VAL A 362 29.12 24.24 -31.34
C VAL A 362 28.12 25.35 -31.70
N GLY A 363 26.92 25.29 -31.13
CA GLY A 363 25.91 26.34 -31.26
C GLY A 363 24.49 25.80 -31.07
N GLY A 364 23.50 26.63 -31.34
CA GLY A 364 22.09 26.28 -31.24
C GLY A 364 21.22 27.50 -30.97
N THR A 365 19.91 27.28 -30.94
CA THR A 365 18.92 28.28 -30.50
C THR A 365 18.01 27.67 -29.46
N PHE A 366 17.44 28.49 -28.59
CA PHE A 366 16.39 28.07 -27.67
C PHE A 366 15.29 29.12 -27.57
N HIS A 367 14.06 28.66 -27.36
CA HIS A 367 12.88 29.51 -27.31
C HIS A 367 11.81 28.91 -26.39
N GLY A 368 11.20 29.75 -25.59
CA GLY A 368 10.15 29.45 -24.62
C GLY A 368 9.44 30.74 -24.18
N PRO A 369 8.39 30.66 -23.35
CA PRO A 369 7.52 31.81 -23.04
C PRO A 369 8.28 33.01 -22.43
N ASP A 370 9.13 32.73 -21.44
CA ASP A 370 9.85 33.76 -20.66
C ASP A 370 11.37 33.79 -20.92
N ILE A 371 11.86 32.97 -21.85
CA ILE A 371 13.30 32.84 -22.11
C ILE A 371 13.58 32.42 -23.57
N GLN A 372 14.45 33.17 -24.25
CA GLN A 372 14.89 32.86 -25.62
C GLN A 372 16.29 33.40 -25.92
N GLY A 373 16.97 32.78 -26.89
CA GLY A 373 18.30 33.19 -27.34
C GLY A 373 19.11 32.08 -28.02
N GLU A 374 20.43 32.14 -27.87
CA GLU A 374 21.40 31.24 -28.51
C GLU A 374 22.05 30.26 -27.51
N VAL A 375 22.42 29.07 -28.00
CA VAL A 375 23.36 28.19 -27.31
C VAL A 375 24.76 28.61 -27.74
N VAL A 376 25.60 29.01 -26.78
CA VAL A 376 26.93 29.55 -27.07
C VAL A 376 27.90 28.41 -27.42
N PRO A 377 28.70 28.53 -28.49
CA PRO A 377 29.72 27.54 -28.83
C PRO A 377 30.76 27.35 -27.72
N GLY A 378 31.21 26.11 -27.49
CA GLY A 378 32.26 25.78 -26.52
C GLY A 378 31.80 24.93 -25.34
N GLY A 379 30.55 24.45 -25.36
CA GLY A 379 30.11 23.37 -24.48
C GLY A 379 30.56 21.98 -24.96
N VAL A 380 30.33 20.97 -24.14
CA VAL A 380 30.68 19.57 -24.45
C VAL A 380 29.75 18.59 -23.73
N ASP A 381 29.46 17.45 -24.36
CA ASP A 381 28.83 16.28 -23.75
C ASP A 381 29.83 15.12 -23.66
N TRP A 382 30.04 14.59 -22.46
CA TRP A 382 30.87 13.42 -22.15
C TRP A 382 30.02 12.14 -22.20
N ASN A 383 29.58 11.78 -23.39
CA ASN A 383 28.70 10.65 -23.62
C ASN A 383 29.38 9.30 -23.34
N LEU A 384 28.71 8.42 -22.58
CA LEU A 384 29.19 7.08 -22.23
C LEU A 384 28.20 6.01 -22.72
N SER A 385 28.70 4.99 -23.40
CA SER A 385 27.98 3.76 -23.73
C SER A 385 28.49 2.60 -22.87
N ARG A 386 27.65 2.09 -21.96
CA ARG A 386 27.99 1.09 -20.93
C ARG A 386 27.86 -0.35 -21.46
N SER A 387 28.48 -1.28 -20.74
CA SER A 387 28.45 -2.72 -21.05
C SER A 387 27.09 -3.40 -20.83
N ASP A 388 26.22 -2.82 -20.00
CA ASP A 388 24.82 -3.23 -19.80
C ASP A 388 23.86 -2.68 -20.89
N GLY A 389 24.41 -1.96 -21.88
CA GLY A 389 23.64 -1.35 -22.96
C GLY A 389 23.03 0.00 -22.62
N ALA A 390 23.24 0.54 -21.41
CA ALA A 390 22.80 1.89 -21.07
C ALA A 390 23.68 2.96 -21.72
N THR A 391 23.09 4.13 -21.97
CA THR A 391 23.79 5.33 -22.43
C THR A 391 23.62 6.43 -21.40
N GLU A 392 24.71 7.13 -21.09
CA GLU A 392 24.74 8.33 -20.26
C GLU A 392 25.17 9.55 -21.07
N ALA A 393 24.59 10.71 -20.77
CA ALA A 393 25.03 12.02 -21.24
C ALA A 393 25.41 12.89 -20.04
N ASP A 394 26.50 13.64 -20.17
CA ASP A 394 26.97 14.63 -19.21
C ASP A 394 27.42 15.88 -19.97
N ALA A 395 26.44 16.74 -20.23
CA ALA A 395 26.61 17.95 -21.02
C ALA A 395 26.80 19.18 -20.14
N THR A 396 27.92 19.90 -20.30
CA THR A 396 28.08 21.27 -19.78
C THR A 396 28.21 22.26 -20.93
N TYR A 397 27.34 23.26 -20.96
CA TYR A 397 27.31 24.30 -22.00
C TYR A 397 26.74 25.62 -21.46
N PHE A 398 26.63 26.63 -22.34
CA PHE A 398 26.13 27.95 -21.97
C PHE A 398 25.01 28.40 -22.90
N LEU A 399 24.02 29.09 -22.33
CA LEU A 399 23.01 29.84 -23.04
C LEU A 399 23.33 31.33 -22.96
N ARG A 400 23.05 32.07 -24.03
CA ARG A 400 22.97 33.53 -24.00
C ARG A 400 21.56 33.95 -24.40
N THR A 401 20.87 34.63 -23.50
CA THR A 401 19.55 35.22 -23.76
C THR A 401 19.66 36.44 -24.68
N GLU A 402 18.56 36.83 -25.32
CA GLU A 402 18.56 37.98 -26.26
C GLU A 402 18.92 39.33 -25.59
N ASP A 403 18.64 39.50 -24.30
CA ASP A 403 19.07 40.65 -23.48
C ASP A 403 20.55 40.54 -23.01
N GLY A 404 21.23 39.46 -23.37
CA GLY A 404 22.68 39.29 -23.22
C GLY A 404 23.15 38.53 -21.98
N VAL A 405 22.23 38.02 -21.14
CA VAL A 405 22.58 37.27 -19.92
C VAL A 405 23.14 35.90 -20.28
N LEU A 406 24.28 35.56 -19.68
CA LEU A 406 24.94 34.26 -19.85
C LEU A 406 24.54 33.30 -18.72
N ILE A 407 24.03 32.12 -19.06
CA ILE A 407 23.57 31.10 -18.11
C ILE A 407 24.33 29.81 -18.39
N ARG A 408 24.94 29.19 -17.36
CA ARG A 408 25.54 27.85 -17.51
C ARG A 408 24.47 26.78 -17.34
N VAL A 409 24.54 25.73 -18.16
CA VAL A 409 23.75 24.51 -18.00
C VAL A 409 24.70 23.33 -17.71
N SER A 410 24.30 22.48 -16.78
CA SER A 410 24.82 21.12 -16.59
C SER A 410 23.65 20.18 -16.79
N ASN A 411 23.71 19.24 -17.73
CA ASN A 411 22.58 18.39 -18.08
C ASN A 411 23.03 16.92 -18.09
N LEU A 412 22.56 16.17 -17.09
CA LEU A 412 22.86 14.75 -16.91
C LEU A 412 21.68 13.91 -17.39
N GLY A 413 21.91 12.71 -17.91
CA GLY A 413 20.85 11.75 -18.14
C GLY A 413 21.39 10.35 -18.36
N VAL A 414 20.57 9.35 -18.06
CA VAL A 414 20.85 7.93 -18.28
C VAL A 414 19.62 7.25 -18.88
N GLY A 415 19.82 6.28 -19.76
CA GLY A 415 18.74 5.42 -20.25
C GLY A 415 19.23 4.10 -20.79
N ALA A 416 18.51 3.02 -20.43
CA ALA A 416 18.81 1.65 -20.81
C ALA A 416 17.84 1.13 -21.90
N PRO A 417 18.13 -0.01 -22.56
CA PRO A 417 17.19 -0.66 -23.47
C PRO A 417 15.88 -1.06 -22.77
N PRO A 418 14.74 -1.11 -23.48
CA PRO A 418 14.56 -0.85 -24.92
C PRO A 418 14.33 0.63 -25.27
N THR A 419 14.13 1.51 -24.27
CA THR A 419 13.73 2.90 -24.50
C THR A 419 14.89 3.82 -24.83
N GLY A 420 16.08 3.56 -24.27
CA GLY A 420 17.29 4.37 -24.43
C GLY A 420 17.24 5.69 -23.65
N LEU A 421 18.28 6.51 -23.82
CA LEU A 421 18.36 7.85 -23.23
C LEU A 421 17.28 8.78 -23.84
N ARG A 422 16.24 9.08 -23.06
CA ARG A 422 15.12 9.98 -23.44
C ARG A 422 14.92 11.16 -22.49
N PHE A 423 15.42 11.06 -21.26
CA PHE A 423 15.22 12.05 -20.21
C PHE A 423 16.56 12.48 -19.63
N THR A 424 16.60 13.73 -19.19
CA THR A 424 17.77 14.41 -18.62
C THR A 424 17.32 15.34 -17.48
N THR A 425 18.25 15.76 -16.63
CA THR A 425 18.02 16.63 -15.47
C THR A 425 18.87 17.90 -15.59
N PRO A 426 18.41 18.91 -16.35
CA PRO A 426 19.16 20.14 -16.55
C PRO A 426 19.19 20.97 -15.27
N ARG A 427 20.38 21.39 -14.86
CA ARG A 427 20.62 22.31 -13.77
C ARG A 427 21.28 23.59 -14.29
N PHE A 428 20.78 24.73 -13.85
CA PHE A 428 21.22 26.04 -14.29
C PHE A 428 22.11 26.72 -13.24
N ILE A 429 22.97 27.62 -13.72
CA ILE A 429 23.59 28.69 -12.93
C ILE A 429 23.40 29.99 -13.71
N ALA A 430 22.47 30.82 -13.25
CA ALA A 430 22.18 32.15 -13.78
C ALA A 430 22.71 33.25 -12.84
N PRO A 431 23.13 34.43 -13.36
CA PRO A 431 23.36 35.61 -12.54
C PRO A 431 22.08 36.08 -11.83
N ARG A 432 22.23 36.75 -10.68
CA ARG A 432 21.10 37.40 -10.00
C ARG A 432 20.44 38.44 -10.93
N GLY A 433 19.13 38.36 -11.08
CA GLY A 433 18.34 39.21 -11.97
C GLY A 433 17.11 38.48 -12.49
N GLN A 434 16.66 38.84 -13.70
CA GLN A 434 15.45 38.30 -14.34
C GLN A 434 15.40 36.77 -14.42
N TYR A 435 16.56 36.11 -14.53
CA TYR A 435 16.66 34.64 -14.70
C TYR A 435 17.09 33.89 -13.43
N ASP A 436 17.11 34.55 -12.26
CA ASP A 436 17.54 33.92 -11.00
C ASP A 436 16.61 32.76 -10.56
N TRP A 437 15.36 32.75 -11.03
CA TRP A 437 14.41 31.65 -10.81
C TRP A 437 14.91 30.29 -11.32
N LEU A 438 15.79 30.26 -12.33
CA LEU A 438 16.44 29.05 -12.82
C LEU A 438 17.38 28.41 -11.78
N ASN A 439 17.88 29.19 -10.82
CA ASN A 439 18.70 28.69 -9.70
C ASN A 439 17.85 28.05 -8.59
N GLN A 440 16.54 28.25 -8.61
CA GLN A 440 15.62 28.01 -7.49
C GLN A 440 14.58 26.92 -7.77
N SER A 441 14.84 26.02 -8.74
CA SER A 441 13.88 24.97 -9.13
C SER A 441 14.55 23.73 -9.68
N THR A 442 13.82 22.62 -9.65
CA THR A 442 14.19 21.34 -10.29
C THR A 442 13.63 21.33 -11.71
N PHE A 443 14.35 20.70 -12.64
CA PHE A 443 13.95 20.62 -14.05
C PHE A 443 14.15 19.21 -14.60
N VAL A 444 13.32 18.86 -15.60
CA VAL A 444 13.42 17.64 -16.40
C VAL A 444 13.49 18.03 -17.87
N GLY A 445 14.37 17.40 -18.63
CA GLY A 445 14.53 17.62 -20.06
C GLY A 445 14.20 16.37 -20.87
N THR A 446 13.36 16.46 -21.90
CA THR A 446 13.14 15.36 -22.86
C THR A 446 14.04 15.54 -24.09
N LEU A 447 14.72 14.47 -24.48
CA LEU A 447 15.72 14.45 -25.55
C LEU A 447 15.16 13.77 -26.82
N ASP A 448 15.13 14.49 -27.95
CA ASP A 448 14.95 13.92 -29.28
C ASP A 448 16.26 14.07 -30.07
N VAL A 449 16.72 13.00 -30.73
CA VAL A 449 18.01 12.98 -31.46
C VAL A 449 17.80 12.56 -32.92
N ASP A 450 18.30 13.37 -33.86
CA ASP A 450 18.32 13.08 -35.30
C ASP A 450 19.64 13.55 -35.90
N TRP A 451 20.64 12.67 -35.89
CA TRP A 451 21.99 12.90 -36.43
C TRP A 451 22.05 13.28 -37.92
N LYS A 452 20.92 13.22 -38.66
CA LYS A 452 20.85 13.66 -40.06
C LYS A 452 20.53 15.14 -40.21
N ARG A 453 20.20 15.84 -39.12
CA ARG A 453 19.89 17.28 -39.11
C ARG A 453 21.06 18.10 -38.60
N GLU A 454 21.17 19.33 -39.10
CA GLU A 454 22.12 20.34 -38.62
C GLU A 454 21.97 20.60 -37.12
N PHE A 455 20.72 20.70 -36.63
CA PHE A 455 20.42 20.68 -35.20
C PHE A 455 20.08 19.25 -34.80
N SER A 456 21.12 18.47 -34.51
CA SER A 456 21.01 17.02 -34.30
C SER A 456 20.35 16.63 -32.98
N ILE A 457 20.28 17.55 -32.02
CA ILE A 457 19.65 17.34 -30.70
C ILE A 457 18.55 18.38 -30.50
N ARG A 458 17.37 17.92 -30.07
CA ARG A 458 16.30 18.77 -29.56
C ARG A 458 16.03 18.42 -28.10
N LEU A 459 16.17 19.42 -27.24
CA LEU A 459 15.94 19.31 -25.80
C LEU A 459 14.75 20.17 -25.42
N ARG A 460 13.68 19.58 -24.87
CA ARG A 460 12.53 20.32 -24.31
C ARG A 460 12.66 20.29 -22.79
N VAL A 461 12.77 21.44 -22.15
CA VAL A 461 12.98 21.59 -20.71
C VAL A 461 11.67 21.95 -20.02
N PHE A 462 11.41 21.31 -18.90
CA PHE A 462 10.25 21.50 -18.05
C PHE A 462 10.71 21.80 -16.62
N ARG A 463 10.07 22.76 -15.96
CA ARG A 463 10.22 23.06 -14.54
C ARG A 463 9.28 22.15 -13.75
N VAL A 464 9.78 21.55 -12.68
CA VAL A 464 8.94 20.83 -11.72
C VAL A 464 8.27 21.86 -10.81
N ARG A 465 6.95 21.85 -10.74
CA ARG A 465 6.12 22.70 -9.87
C ARG A 465 5.27 21.88 -8.91
N SER A 466 4.78 22.55 -7.87
CA SER A 466 3.71 22.10 -6.99
C SER A 466 2.40 22.80 -7.40
N GLN A 467 1.23 22.20 -7.11
CA GLN A 467 -0.08 22.72 -7.53
C GLN A 467 -0.47 24.07 -6.89
N GLU A 468 0.07 24.43 -5.72
CA GLU A 468 -0.24 25.68 -5.01
C GLU A 468 0.82 26.80 -5.18
N SER A 469 1.75 26.67 -6.12
CA SER A 469 2.71 27.76 -6.43
C SER A 469 2.11 28.80 -7.41
N PRO A 470 1.82 30.05 -6.98
CA PRO A 470 1.28 31.10 -7.85
C PRO A 470 2.23 31.60 -8.96
#